data_AF-A0A416ZL43-F1
#
_entry.id   AF-A0A416ZL43-F1
#
_cell.length_a   1.000
_cell.length_b   1.000
_cell.length_c   1.000
_cell.angle_alpha   90.00
_cell.angle_beta   90.00
_cell.angle_gamma   90.00
#
_symmetry.space_group_name_H-M   'P 1'
#
loop_
_entity.id
_entity.type
_entity.pdbx_description
1 polymer ?
#
loop_
_entity_poly.entity_id
_entity_poly.type
_entity_poly.pdbx_seq_one_letter_code
_entity_poly.pdbx_strand_id
1 'polypeptide(L)'
;MQEIKVRLTFTEEILGTAAADKEIHKTYIASLAPNAPSKKEEVEAVGVEETIEKAMTVFPRNKEGVPIYWDYQIKGFFKDAAGMLRKVPNTKSSKIKAYKKEIDGLIFVKERQIPIHFDGEIGNCERPLRGQTPQGERVALANSESIPAGAWIEFTVQCLTDGLAGA
;
A
#
# COMPACT_ATOMS: atom_id res chain seq x y z
N MET A 1 -10.80 -8.11 22.70
CA MET A 1 -9.96 -7.12 21.98
C MET A 1 -8.52 -7.56 22.13
N GLN A 2 -7.88 -7.88 21.00
CA GLN A 2 -6.53 -8.42 20.95
C GLN A 2 -5.65 -7.50 20.12
N GLU A 3 -4.45 -7.21 20.62
CA GLU A 3 -3.41 -6.52 19.85
C GLU A 3 -2.37 -7.54 19.38
N ILE A 4 -1.99 -7.48 18.11
CA ILE A 4 -0.98 -8.34 17.51
C ILE A 4 0.10 -7.43 16.93
N LYS A 5 1.33 -7.55 17.45
CA LYS A 5 2.49 -6.89 16.86
C LYS A 5 2.99 -7.73 15.70
N VAL A 6 3.08 -7.11 14.53
CA VAL A 6 3.46 -7.77 13.28
C VAL A 6 4.73 -7.14 12.77
N ARG A 7 5.73 -7.97 12.47
CA ARG A 7 6.85 -7.63 11.61
C ARG A 7 6.68 -8.37 10.29
N LEU A 8 6.62 -7.65 9.19
CA LEU A 8 6.55 -8.23 7.85
C LEU A 8 7.85 -7.92 7.13
N THR A 9 8.51 -8.96 6.62
CA THR A 9 9.72 -8.85 5.80
C THR A 9 9.36 -9.19 4.36
N PHE A 10 9.69 -8.29 3.44
CA PHE A 10 9.48 -8.48 2.02
C PHE A 10 10.58 -9.36 1.46
N THR A 11 10.18 -10.45 0.79
CA THR A 11 11.11 -11.40 0.17
C THR A 11 11.58 -10.96 -1.20
N GLU A 12 10.89 -9.98 -1.79
CA GLU A 12 11.16 -9.42 -3.11
C GLU A 12 11.25 -7.90 -3.01
N GLU A 13 11.78 -7.29 -4.08
CA GLU A 13 11.82 -5.84 -4.25
C GLU A 13 10.40 -5.24 -4.23
N ILE A 14 10.22 -4.12 -3.54
CA ILE A 14 8.94 -3.41 -3.44
C ILE A 14 8.98 -2.10 -4.23
N LEU A 15 7.85 -1.78 -4.87
CA LEU A 15 7.72 -0.65 -5.78
C LEU A 15 6.92 0.51 -5.18
N GLY A 16 7.25 1.73 -5.59
CA GLY A 16 6.56 2.97 -5.20
C GLY A 16 5.04 2.89 -5.34
N THR A 17 4.32 3.41 -4.35
CA THR A 17 2.88 3.19 -4.18
C THR A 17 1.99 4.41 -4.45
N ALA A 18 2.59 5.59 -4.64
CA ALA A 18 1.90 6.82 -4.97
C ALA A 18 2.41 7.39 -6.30
N ALA A 19 1.56 8.09 -7.04
CA ALA A 19 2.01 8.83 -8.22
C ALA A 19 2.86 10.03 -7.80
N ALA A 20 4.00 10.25 -8.46
CA ALA A 20 4.85 11.41 -8.22
C ALA A 20 4.16 12.74 -8.59
N ASP A 21 3.28 12.72 -9.58
CA ASP A 21 2.52 13.91 -9.99
C ASP A 21 1.46 14.27 -8.92
N LYS A 22 1.67 15.41 -8.26
CA LYS A 22 0.78 15.93 -7.22
C LYS A 22 -0.62 16.25 -7.73
N GLU A 23 -0.80 16.71 -8.97
CA GLU A 23 -2.13 17.03 -9.50
C GLU A 23 -2.92 15.75 -9.78
N ILE A 24 -2.27 14.74 -10.37
CA ILE A 24 -2.88 13.42 -10.58
C ILE A 24 -3.19 12.78 -9.23
N HIS A 25 -2.24 12.78 -8.29
CA HIS A 25 -2.42 12.19 -6.97
C HIS A 25 -3.51 12.92 -6.19
N LYS A 26 -3.51 14.25 -6.16
CA LYS A 26 -4.55 15.06 -5.51
C LYS A 26 -5.93 14.83 -6.13
N THR A 27 -6.03 14.77 -7.46
CA THR A 27 -7.30 14.52 -8.16
C THR A 27 -7.83 13.13 -7.86
N TYR A 28 -6.95 12.13 -7.84
CA TYR A 28 -7.28 10.75 -7.48
C TYR A 28 -7.75 10.63 -6.02
N ILE A 29 -6.99 11.16 -5.06
CA ILE A 29 -7.36 11.17 -3.64
C ILE A 29 -8.66 11.96 -3.40
N ALA A 30 -8.85 13.08 -4.11
CA ALA A 30 -10.09 13.86 -4.05
C ALA A 30 -11.32 13.09 -4.54
N SER A 31 -11.15 12.16 -5.49
CA SER A 31 -12.24 11.32 -6.00
C SER A 31 -12.65 10.19 -5.03
N LEU A 32 -11.76 9.77 -4.14
CA LEU A 32 -11.96 8.61 -3.25
C LEU A 32 -12.36 8.97 -1.81
N ALA A 33 -12.01 10.18 -1.33
CA ALA A 33 -12.23 10.57 0.07
C ALA A 33 -12.98 11.92 0.19
N PRO A 34 -14.18 11.97 0.80
CA PRO A 34 -14.89 13.23 1.05
C PRO A 34 -14.27 14.11 2.15
N ASN A 35 -13.52 13.56 3.10
CA ASN A 35 -13.04 14.28 4.30
C ASN A 35 -11.71 15.04 4.08
N ALA A 36 -11.68 16.30 4.53
CA ALA A 36 -10.62 17.28 4.21
C ALA A 36 -9.26 17.17 4.95
N PRO A 37 -9.13 16.63 6.18
CA PRO A 37 -7.85 16.64 6.91
C PRO A 37 -6.79 15.67 6.37
N SER A 38 -7.16 14.41 6.12
CA SER A 38 -6.23 13.36 5.65
C SER A 38 -5.64 13.67 4.26
N LYS A 39 -6.34 14.50 3.46
CA LYS A 39 -5.92 14.90 2.11
C LYS A 39 -4.62 15.69 2.10
N LYS A 40 -4.43 16.58 3.08
CA LYS A 40 -3.24 17.44 3.10
C LYS A 40 -2.00 16.64 3.47
N GLU A 41 -2.12 15.79 4.48
CA GLU A 41 -1.02 14.95 4.96
C GLU A 41 -0.53 13.97 3.90
N GLU A 42 -1.44 13.34 3.14
CA GLU A 42 -1.06 12.41 2.07
C GLU A 42 -0.38 13.12 0.89
N VAL A 43 -0.87 14.30 0.50
CA VAL A 43 -0.26 15.09 -0.58
C VAL A 43 1.09 15.68 -0.15
N GLU A 44 1.24 16.06 1.11
CA GLU A 44 2.51 16.53 1.67
C GLU A 44 3.55 15.42 1.74
N ALA A 45 3.15 14.20 2.13
CA ALA A 45 4.04 13.04 2.19
C ALA A 45 4.62 12.64 0.82
N VAL A 46 4.02 13.06 -0.29
CA VAL A 46 4.53 12.78 -1.64
C VAL A 46 5.56 13.83 -2.12
N GLY A 47 5.63 15.04 -1.55
CA GLY A 47 6.55 16.10 -2.02
C GLY A 47 8.01 15.93 -1.55
N VAL A 48 9.07 16.38 -2.24
CA VAL A 48 9.30 17.17 -3.46
C VAL A 48 10.62 16.69 -4.05
N GLU A 49 10.63 16.24 -5.30
CA GLU A 49 11.79 16.44 -6.18
C GLU A 49 11.25 16.92 -7.52
N GLU A 50 11.55 18.18 -7.87
CA GLU A 50 11.19 18.78 -9.16
C GLU A 50 11.80 18.03 -10.36
N THR A 51 12.73 17.11 -10.09
CA THR A 51 13.43 16.26 -11.04
C THR A 51 12.83 14.86 -11.21
N ILE A 52 11.83 14.46 -10.42
CA ILE A 52 11.17 13.16 -10.60
C ILE A 52 10.24 13.23 -11.80
N GLU A 53 10.39 12.30 -12.74
CA GLU A 53 9.49 12.18 -13.88
C GLU A 53 8.03 12.06 -13.41
N LYS A 54 7.15 12.91 -13.93
CA LYS A 54 5.72 12.95 -13.56
C LYS A 54 5.00 11.60 -13.72
N ALA A 55 5.54 10.69 -14.53
CA ALA A 55 5.00 9.36 -14.77
C ALA A 55 5.53 8.28 -13.79
N MET A 56 6.42 8.64 -12.86
CA MET A 56 7.00 7.70 -11.90
C MET A 56 6.08 7.48 -10.70
N THR A 57 6.13 6.27 -10.11
CA THR A 57 5.56 6.03 -8.78
C THR A 57 6.62 6.07 -7.69
N VAL A 58 6.29 6.72 -6.56
CA VAL A 58 7.19 6.95 -5.42
C VAL A 58 6.56 6.40 -4.14
N PHE A 59 7.36 6.19 -3.11
CA PHE A 59 6.88 5.98 -1.76
C PHE A 59 6.54 7.32 -1.11
N PRO A 60 5.36 7.45 -0.47
CA PRO A 60 5.12 8.54 0.46
C PRO A 60 6.20 8.52 1.55
N ARG A 61 6.61 9.69 2.02
CA ARG A 61 7.63 9.87 3.05
C ARG A 61 7.05 10.57 4.28
N ASN A 62 7.52 10.21 5.46
CA ASN A 62 7.17 10.92 6.69
C ASN A 62 7.91 12.28 6.79
N LYS A 63 7.71 13.01 7.89
CA LYS A 63 8.39 14.31 8.14
C LYS A 63 9.93 14.22 8.20
N GLU A 64 10.46 13.02 8.41
CA GLU A 64 11.90 12.74 8.49
C GLU A 64 12.46 12.26 7.14
N GLY A 65 11.63 12.20 6.09
CA GLY A 65 12.03 11.75 4.75
C GLY A 65 12.06 10.22 4.58
N VAL A 66 11.64 9.45 5.59
CA VAL A 66 11.63 7.99 5.56
C VAL A 66 10.43 7.50 4.75
N PRO A 67 10.60 6.57 3.79
CA PRO A 67 9.49 6.01 3.03
C PRO A 67 8.54 5.22 3.94
N ILE A 68 7.23 5.33 3.68
CA ILE A 68 6.18 4.77 4.52
C ILE A 68 5.11 4.03 3.70
N TYR A 69 4.42 3.12 4.38
CA TYR A 69 3.05 2.71 4.03
C TYR A 69 2.04 3.46 4.91
N TRP A 70 0.86 3.69 4.36
CA TRP A 70 -0.31 4.09 5.12
C TRP A 70 -1.05 2.88 5.69
N ASP A 71 -1.66 3.05 6.85
CA ASP A 71 -2.55 2.06 7.50
C ASP A 71 -3.58 1.43 6.54
N TYR A 72 -4.18 2.24 5.67
CA TYR A 72 -5.20 1.79 4.73
C TYR A 72 -4.63 0.88 3.64
N GLN A 73 -3.34 1.01 3.29
CA GLN A 73 -2.68 0.13 2.33
C GLN A 73 -2.54 -1.28 2.94
N ILE A 74 -2.12 -1.36 4.20
CA ILE A 74 -2.07 -2.62 4.95
C ILE A 74 -3.46 -3.25 5.08
N LYS A 75 -4.49 -2.45 5.40
CA LYS A 75 -5.88 -2.93 5.41
C LYS A 75 -6.32 -3.42 4.02
N GLY A 76 -5.87 -2.78 2.95
CA GLY A 76 -6.07 -3.22 1.58
C GLY A 76 -5.47 -4.61 1.32
N PHE A 77 -4.24 -4.86 1.77
CA PHE A 77 -3.58 -6.15 1.64
C PHE A 77 -4.34 -7.27 2.36
N PHE A 78 -4.87 -7.02 3.57
CA PHE A 78 -5.71 -7.99 4.26
C PHE A 78 -6.98 -8.33 3.47
N LYS A 79 -7.63 -7.34 2.84
CA LYS A 79 -8.82 -7.59 2.02
C LYS A 79 -8.50 -8.42 0.79
N ASP A 80 -7.39 -8.13 0.12
CA ASP A 80 -6.99 -8.88 -1.08
C ASP A 80 -6.64 -10.34 -0.73
N ALA A 81 -5.81 -10.55 0.28
CA ALA A 81 -5.46 -11.86 0.79
C ALA A 81 -6.71 -12.66 1.21
N ALA A 82 -7.59 -12.08 2.03
CA ALA A 82 -8.84 -12.72 2.44
C ALA A 82 -9.77 -13.03 1.25
N GLY A 83 -9.82 -12.14 0.25
CA GLY A 83 -10.61 -12.31 -0.96
C GLY A 83 -10.20 -13.54 -1.78
N MET A 84 -8.88 -13.80 -1.87
CA MET A 84 -8.35 -14.97 -2.56
C MET A 84 -8.41 -16.23 -1.69
N LEU A 85 -7.97 -16.15 -0.43
CA LEU A 85 -7.98 -17.28 0.50
C LEU A 85 -9.39 -17.82 0.77
N ARG A 86 -10.42 -16.98 0.61
CA ARG A 86 -11.81 -17.44 0.71
C ARG A 86 -12.21 -18.46 -0.36
N LYS A 87 -11.55 -18.44 -1.53
CA LYS A 87 -11.77 -19.41 -2.62
C LYS A 87 -11.02 -20.72 -2.38
N VAL A 88 -10.08 -20.75 -1.44
CA VAL A 88 -9.30 -21.95 -1.10
C VAL A 88 -10.04 -22.72 0.00
N PRO A 89 -10.38 -24.00 -0.21
CA PRO A 89 -11.03 -24.82 0.81
C PRO A 89 -10.19 -24.94 2.08
N ASN A 90 -10.84 -25.08 3.24
CA ASN A 90 -10.22 -25.32 4.55
C ASN A 90 -9.32 -24.21 5.11
N THR A 91 -9.26 -23.02 4.49
CA THR A 91 -8.64 -21.84 5.12
C THR A 91 -9.57 -21.24 6.17
N LYS A 92 -9.03 -20.49 7.14
CA LYS A 92 -9.85 -19.73 8.09
C LYS A 92 -10.67 -18.66 7.37
N SER A 93 -10.09 -18.01 6.36
CA SER A 93 -10.75 -16.98 5.56
C SER A 93 -11.91 -17.49 4.70
N SER A 94 -11.96 -18.79 4.36
CA SER A 94 -13.08 -19.43 3.64
C SER A 94 -14.43 -19.29 4.34
N LYS A 95 -14.42 -19.21 5.68
CA LYS A 95 -15.62 -19.13 6.51
C LYS A 95 -16.10 -17.69 6.75
N ILE A 96 -15.27 -16.70 6.41
CA ILE A 96 -15.59 -15.28 6.65
C ILE A 96 -16.61 -14.82 5.61
N LYS A 97 -17.86 -14.64 6.06
CA LYS A 97 -18.92 -14.03 5.25
C LYS A 97 -18.73 -12.52 5.26
N ALA A 98 -19.02 -11.86 4.14
CA ALA A 98 -18.86 -10.40 4.02
C ALA A 98 -17.50 -9.86 4.48
N TYR A 99 -16.40 -10.59 4.21
CA TYR A 99 -15.04 -10.32 4.69
C TYR A 99 -14.59 -8.86 4.60
N LYS A 100 -14.96 -8.12 3.54
CA LYS A 100 -14.62 -6.69 3.41
C LYS A 100 -15.18 -5.87 4.58
N LYS A 101 -16.46 -6.08 4.93
CA LYS A 101 -17.14 -5.36 6.02
C LYS A 101 -16.55 -5.75 7.39
N GLU A 102 -16.24 -7.03 7.58
CA GLU A 102 -15.62 -7.50 8.82
C GLU A 102 -14.22 -6.91 9.01
N ILE A 103 -13.37 -6.95 7.98
CA ILE A 103 -12.04 -6.33 8.02
C ILE A 103 -12.16 -4.82 8.23
N ASP A 104 -13.11 -4.15 7.57
CA ASP A 104 -13.29 -2.70 7.72
C ASP A 104 -13.71 -2.29 9.13
N GLY A 105 -14.63 -3.04 9.75
CA GLY A 105 -15.22 -2.68 11.05
C GLY A 105 -14.52 -3.28 12.28
N LEU A 106 -13.71 -4.33 12.12
CA LEU A 106 -13.20 -5.12 13.26
C LEU A 106 -11.67 -5.22 13.29
N ILE A 107 -10.98 -4.90 12.19
CA ILE A 107 -9.52 -4.92 12.10
C ILE A 107 -9.02 -3.49 11.89
N PHE A 108 -8.13 -3.04 12.75
CA PHE A 108 -7.52 -1.72 12.69
C PHE A 108 -6.01 -1.84 12.76
N VAL A 109 -5.31 -1.00 11.99
CA VAL A 109 -3.87 -0.83 12.14
C VAL A 109 -3.67 0.42 12.98
N LYS A 110 -2.91 0.29 14.08
CA LYS A 110 -2.79 1.33 15.10
C LYS A 110 -1.99 2.53 14.60
N GLU A 111 -0.93 2.27 13.85
CA GLU A 111 -0.02 3.26 13.30
C GLU A 111 -0.56 3.80 11.96
N ARG A 112 -0.71 5.12 11.84
CA ARG A 112 -1.18 5.77 10.60
C ARG A 112 -0.12 5.75 9.50
N GLN A 113 1.12 6.04 9.87
CA GLN A 113 2.31 5.97 9.01
C GLN A 113 3.17 4.81 9.49
N ILE A 114 3.55 3.92 8.57
CA ILE A 114 4.29 2.69 8.87
C ILE A 114 5.63 2.78 8.12
N PRO A 115 6.73 3.11 8.84
CA PRO A 115 8.05 3.24 8.22
C PRO A 115 8.53 1.94 7.58
N ILE A 116 9.10 2.07 6.39
CA ILE A 116 9.79 0.98 5.70
C ILE A 116 11.26 1.04 6.09
N HIS A 117 11.73 -0.03 6.73
CA HIS A 117 13.12 -0.21 7.10
C HIS A 117 13.81 -1.09 6.08
N PHE A 118 14.97 -0.68 5.58
CA PHE A 118 15.73 -1.42 4.59
C PHE A 118 17.20 -1.02 4.67
N ASP A 119 18.07 -1.91 4.21
CA ASP A 119 19.48 -1.63 4.02
C ASP A 119 19.72 -1.33 2.53
N GLY A 120 20.59 -0.35 2.25
CA GLY A 120 20.91 0.06 0.88
C GLY A 120 20.25 1.37 0.47
N GLU A 121 20.13 1.58 -0.84
CA GLU A 121 19.64 2.82 -1.44
C GLU A 121 18.32 2.59 -2.18
N ILE A 122 17.50 3.64 -2.29
CA ILE A 122 16.30 3.62 -3.12
C ILE A 122 16.74 3.70 -4.58
N GLY A 123 16.47 2.64 -5.35
CA GLY A 123 16.74 2.58 -6.79
C GLY A 123 15.55 2.99 -7.64
N ASN A 124 15.63 2.74 -8.95
CA ASN A 124 14.52 2.86 -9.89
C ASN A 124 14.31 1.54 -10.63
N CYS A 125 13.06 1.11 -10.74
CA CYS A 125 12.64 -0.04 -11.53
C CYS A 125 11.86 0.42 -12.77
N GLU A 126 12.50 0.31 -13.93
CA GLU A 126 11.90 0.65 -15.22
C GLU A 126 11.48 -0.61 -15.97
N ARG A 127 10.23 -0.65 -16.43
CA ARG A 127 9.70 -1.78 -17.20
C ARG A 127 8.75 -1.36 -18.31
N PRO A 128 8.83 -1.97 -19.51
CA PRO A 128 7.86 -1.72 -20.56
C PRO A 128 6.54 -2.43 -20.24
N LEU A 129 5.47 -1.66 -20.11
CA LEU A 129 4.09 -2.15 -20.11
C LEU A 129 3.62 -2.29 -21.55
N ARG A 130 3.23 -3.51 -21.93
CA ARG A 130 2.68 -3.81 -23.25
C ARG A 130 1.19 -4.05 -23.12
N GLY A 131 0.40 -3.32 -23.88
CA GLY A 131 -1.05 -3.48 -23.95
C GLY A 131 -1.50 -3.73 -25.37
N GLN A 132 -2.30 -4.78 -25.58
CA GLN A 132 -2.98 -5.00 -26.85
C GLN A 132 -4.32 -4.29 -26.81
N THR A 133 -4.48 -3.26 -27.64
CA THR A 133 -5.73 -2.49 -27.73
C THR A 133 -6.41 -2.76 -29.08
N PRO A 134 -7.73 -2.51 -29.21
CA PRO A 134 -8.41 -2.57 -30.52
C PRO A 134 -7.81 -1.63 -31.58
N GLN A 135 -7.02 -0.63 -31.17
CA GLN A 135 -6.31 0.32 -32.04
C GLN A 135 -4.85 -0.11 -32.34
N GLY A 136 -4.44 -1.30 -31.93
CA GLY A 136 -3.08 -1.83 -32.11
C GLY A 136 -2.31 -2.02 -30.80
N GLU A 137 -1.07 -2.49 -30.93
CA GLU A 137 -0.14 -2.65 -29.81
C GLU A 137 0.30 -1.28 -29.30
N ARG A 138 0.24 -1.08 -27.99
CA ARG A 138 0.79 0.09 -27.31
C ARG A 138 1.84 -0.36 -26.31
N VAL A 139 2.95 0.37 -26.28
CA VAL A 139 4.02 0.19 -25.28
C VAL A 139 4.15 1.49 -24.49
N ALA A 140 4.12 1.39 -23.17
CA ALA A 140 4.37 2.49 -22.26
C ALA A 140 5.53 2.10 -21.32
N LEU A 141 6.38 3.05 -20.95
CA LEU A 141 7.41 2.82 -19.93
C LEU A 141 6.80 3.09 -18.55
N ALA A 142 6.86 2.11 -17.65
CA ALA A 142 6.56 2.31 -16.24
C ALA A 142 7.87 2.50 -15.49
N ASN A 143 7.91 3.52 -14.63
CA ASN A 143 9.04 3.84 -13.78
C ASN A 143 8.57 3.91 -12.33
N SER A 144 9.31 3.31 -11.39
CA SER A 144 8.93 3.23 -9.98
C SER A 144 10.14 3.29 -9.07
N GLU A 145 10.03 3.97 -7.94
CA GLU A 145 11.00 3.84 -6.86
C GLU A 145 11.13 2.38 -6.40
N SER A 146 12.40 2.03 -6.25
CA SER A 146 13.05 0.76 -5.91
C SER A 146 13.41 0.53 -4.44
N ILE A 147 12.74 -0.30 -3.62
CA ILE A 147 13.31 -0.69 -2.31
C ILE A 147 13.67 -2.19 -2.35
N PRO A 148 14.93 -2.55 -2.02
CA PRO A 148 15.43 -3.92 -2.19
C PRO A 148 14.72 -4.94 -1.31
N ALA A 149 14.81 -6.21 -1.73
CA ALA A 149 14.36 -7.36 -0.94
C ALA A 149 15.05 -7.40 0.44
N GLY A 150 14.35 -7.90 1.45
CA GLY A 150 14.79 -7.88 2.84
C GLY A 150 14.32 -6.63 3.62
N ALA A 151 13.72 -5.66 2.94
CA ALA A 151 12.99 -4.57 3.60
C ALA A 151 11.92 -5.12 4.55
N TRP A 152 11.62 -4.38 5.61
CA TRP A 152 10.63 -4.80 6.59
C TRP A 152 9.84 -3.61 7.15
N ILE A 153 8.64 -3.93 7.64
CA ILE A 153 7.73 -3.00 8.31
C ILE A 153 7.26 -3.58 9.64
N GLU A 154 7.01 -2.71 10.61
CA GLU A 154 6.43 -3.07 11.90
C GLU A 154 5.16 -2.27 12.16
N PHE A 155 4.10 -2.97 12.55
CA PHE A 155 2.82 -2.35 12.88
C PHE A 155 2.02 -3.23 13.84
N THR A 156 1.05 -2.63 14.50
CA THR A 156 0.16 -3.28 15.45
C THR A 156 -1.23 -3.42 14.86
N VAL A 157 -1.71 -4.66 14.76
CA VAL A 157 -3.08 -4.98 14.38
C VAL A 157 -3.95 -5.08 15.63
N GLN A 158 -5.00 -4.28 15.69
CA GLN A 158 -6.02 -4.33 16.72
C GLN A 158 -7.24 -5.07 16.18
N CYS A 159 -7.53 -6.22 16.78
CA CYS A 159 -8.70 -7.04 16.50
C CYS A 159 -9.76 -6.81 17.58
N LEU A 160 -10.92 -6.30 17.19
CA LEU A 160 -12.03 -6.06 18.12
C LEU A 160 -12.81 -7.33 18.48
N THR A 161 -12.64 -8.40 17.71
CA THR A 161 -13.22 -9.72 17.95
C THR A 161 -12.15 -10.80 17.96
N ASP A 162 -12.35 -11.82 18.79
CA ASP A 162 -11.40 -12.93 18.94
C ASP A 162 -11.46 -13.89 17.73
N GLY A 163 -12.58 -13.90 16.98
CA GLY A 163 -12.78 -14.79 15.82
C GLY A 163 -11.96 -14.45 14.57
N LEU A 164 -11.40 -13.24 14.50
CA LEU A 164 -10.58 -12.77 13.36
C LEU A 164 -9.07 -12.80 13.67
N ALA A 165 -8.68 -13.09 14.91
CA ALA A 165 -7.29 -13.20 15.27
C ALA A 165 -6.65 -14.44 14.62
N GLY A 166 -5.77 -14.21 13.64
CA GLY A 166 -5.02 -15.24 12.93
C GLY A 166 -5.77 -15.95 11.81
N ALA A 167 -6.69 -15.26 11.13
CA ALA A 167 -7.39 -15.73 9.92
C ALA A 167 -6.71 -15.30 8.62
#